data_AF-A0A3A6NR12-F1
#
_entry.id   AF-A0A3A6NR12-F1
#
_cell.length_a   1.000
_cell.length_b   1.000
_cell.length_c   1.000
_cell.angle_alpha   90.00
_cell.angle_beta   90.00
_cell.angle_gamma   90.00
#
_symmetry.space_group_name_H-M   'P 1'
#
loop_
_entity.id
_entity.type
_entity.pdbx_description
1 polymer ?
#
loop_
_entity_poly.entity_id
_entity_poly.type
_entity_poly.pdbx_seq_one_letter_code
_entity_poly.pdbx_strand_id
1 'polypeptide(L)'
;MKKYFRYLIETKWLQTVIIAGITAILFMIILAIFSNDFLRNNFPLNYPGVFGVSGILLFVVSIIVVFFRFSALRNQKEVDLYYGLPMSRKDLYATQYLFGLVQILFISFVVFLFGFIELIALSSAGYYEAFFLLYYLMTVVYLVIVYTLTTFVFIKANTIVDGIIFVILVNILLLFVSLFIMRLNQYMLMDRIAFVVSPYYSQSILARILFTQATPNATDVVLEPFEWIFILINSLVYTVLSWGAIIYVKKTIGTEKVEHIGDISNNLFGYVGMIPLIIFFGVVGTDFMGTISIFFKSMFLIAGFMGLFVYRRGVKITLKDSALVIIPWVLGIIFSVIIH
;
A
#
# COMPACT_ATOMS: atom_id res chain seq x y z
N MET A 1 27.81 -2.10 8.64
CA MET A 1 26.45 -1.80 9.12
C MET A 1 26.40 -0.61 10.08
N LYS A 2 26.88 -0.69 11.33
CA LYS A 2 26.74 0.39 12.34
C LYS A 2 27.20 1.79 11.87
N LYS A 3 28.41 1.88 11.30
CA LYS A 3 28.97 3.15 10.78
C LYS A 3 28.08 3.77 9.68
N TYR A 4 27.62 2.94 8.74
CA TYR A 4 26.75 3.38 7.65
C TYR A 4 25.35 3.76 8.14
N PHE A 5 24.80 3.04 9.11
CA PHE A 5 23.54 3.41 9.74
C PHE A 5 23.61 4.77 10.43
N ARG A 6 24.70 5.02 11.19
CA ARG A 6 24.97 6.32 11.80
C ARG A 6 25.09 7.43 10.76
N TYR A 7 25.80 7.17 9.66
CA TYR A 7 25.88 8.09 8.53
C TYR A 7 24.49 8.43 7.94
N LEU A 8 23.60 7.45 7.80
CA LEU A 8 22.23 7.70 7.32
C LEU A 8 21.44 8.59 8.29
N ILE A 9 21.58 8.40 9.60
CA ILE A 9 20.99 9.30 10.60
C ILE A 9 21.55 10.71 10.41
N GLU A 10 22.87 10.88 10.43
CA GLU A 10 23.50 12.20 10.36
C GLU A 10 23.15 12.97 9.07
N THR A 11 22.99 12.27 7.95
CA THR A 11 22.78 12.91 6.64
C THR A 11 21.34 12.97 6.15
N LYS A 12 20.48 12.03 6.55
CA LYS A 12 19.12 11.87 6.01
C LYS A 12 18.03 12.10 7.06
N TRP A 13 18.37 12.37 8.32
CA TRP A 13 17.35 12.60 9.36
C TRP A 13 16.54 13.87 9.13
N LEU A 14 17.14 14.94 8.58
CA LEU A 14 16.42 16.16 8.23
C LEU A 14 15.25 15.86 7.27
N GLN A 15 15.46 14.98 6.30
CA GLN A 15 14.39 14.54 5.40
C GLN A 15 13.25 13.85 6.16
N THR A 16 13.56 13.01 7.15
CA THR A 16 12.55 12.37 8.02
C THR A 16 11.73 13.41 8.77
N VAL A 17 12.39 14.41 9.37
CA VAL A 17 11.73 15.48 10.14
C VAL A 17 10.82 16.31 9.25
N ILE A 18 11.26 16.66 8.03
CA ILE A 18 10.45 17.41 7.06
C ILE A 18 9.20 16.61 6.66
N ILE A 19 9.36 15.33 6.31
CA ILE A 19 8.23 14.46 5.94
C ILE A 19 7.26 14.32 7.12
N ALA A 20 7.77 14.10 8.34
CA ALA A 20 6.97 14.02 9.54
C ALA A 20 6.17 15.30 9.79
N GLY A 21 6.82 16.47 9.69
CA GLY A 21 6.20 17.77 9.86
C GLY A 21 5.09 18.03 8.84
N ILE A 22 5.37 17.80 7.54
CA ILE A 22 4.36 17.98 6.48
C ILE A 22 3.16 17.05 6.70
N THR A 23 3.42 15.77 7.02
CA THR A 23 2.34 14.80 7.23
C THR A 23 1.51 15.14 8.46
N ALA A 24 2.15 15.57 9.55
CA ALA A 24 1.46 15.99 10.77
C ALA A 24 0.62 17.26 10.52
N ILE A 25 1.18 18.28 9.88
CA ILE A 25 0.44 19.50 9.51
C ILE A 25 -0.75 19.18 8.62
N LEU A 26 -0.57 18.34 7.60
CA LEU A 26 -1.65 17.94 6.70
C LEU A 26 -2.75 17.19 7.47
N PHE A 27 -2.38 16.28 8.36
CA PHE A 27 -3.35 15.56 9.20
C PHE A 27 -4.09 16.51 10.13
N MET A 28 -3.38 17.45 10.77
CA MET A 28 -4.00 18.44 11.65
C MET A 28 -4.98 19.34 10.90
N ILE A 29 -4.61 19.83 9.71
CA ILE A 29 -5.52 20.61 8.85
C ILE A 29 -6.79 19.81 8.54
N ILE A 30 -6.65 18.52 8.21
CA ILE A 30 -7.80 17.65 7.95
C ILE A 30 -8.67 17.56 9.22
N LEU A 31 -8.09 17.26 10.38
CA LEU A 31 -8.83 17.20 11.65
C LEU A 31 -9.57 18.52 11.93
N ALA A 32 -8.91 19.67 11.79
CA ALA A 32 -9.50 20.99 12.00
C ALA A 32 -10.65 21.32 11.02
N ILE A 33 -10.55 20.89 9.76
CA ILE A 33 -11.63 21.08 8.77
C ILE A 33 -12.86 20.29 9.22
N PHE A 34 -12.68 19.02 9.58
CA PHE A 34 -13.77 18.16 10.01
C PHE A 34 -14.28 18.52 11.41
N SER A 35 -13.47 19.13 12.28
CA SER A 35 -13.86 19.54 13.64
C SER A 35 -14.91 20.64 13.68
N ASN A 36 -14.96 21.50 12.65
CA ASN A 36 -16.01 22.51 12.54
C ASN A 36 -17.41 21.91 12.47
N ASP A 37 -17.55 20.69 11.96
CA ASP A 37 -18.82 19.95 11.97
C ASP A 37 -19.18 19.40 13.36
N PHE A 38 -18.19 19.17 14.24
CA PHE A 38 -18.41 18.72 15.62
C PHE A 38 -18.97 19.86 16.48
N LEU A 39 -18.47 21.09 16.30
CA LEU A 39 -18.89 22.24 17.11
C LEU A 39 -20.22 22.84 16.65
N ARG A 40 -20.54 22.78 15.35
CA ARG A 40 -21.67 23.52 14.78
C ARG A 40 -23.04 22.85 15.00
N ASN A 41 -23.07 21.54 15.23
CA ASN A 41 -24.33 20.78 15.14
C ASN A 41 -24.91 20.28 16.46
N ASN A 42 -24.34 20.60 17.64
CA ASN A 42 -24.83 20.12 18.95
C ASN A 42 -25.13 18.60 18.99
N PHE A 43 -24.51 17.80 18.13
CA PHE A 43 -24.67 16.35 18.15
C PHE A 43 -23.81 15.76 19.26
N PRO A 44 -24.27 14.69 19.94
CA PRO A 44 -23.42 13.92 20.83
C PRO A 44 -22.16 13.52 20.07
N LEU A 45 -20.98 13.73 20.68
CA LEU A 45 -19.63 13.44 20.17
C LEU A 45 -19.65 12.51 18.94
N ASN A 46 -19.50 13.12 17.75
CA ASN A 46 -19.57 12.35 16.51
C ASN A 46 -18.48 11.26 16.49
N TYR A 47 -18.77 10.17 15.79
CA TYR A 47 -17.83 9.08 15.55
C TYR A 47 -16.47 9.61 15.04
N PRO A 48 -15.34 9.35 15.73
CA PRO A 48 -14.03 9.92 15.42
C PRO A 48 -13.34 9.24 14.22
N GLY A 49 -14.12 8.81 13.21
CA GLY A 49 -13.64 8.13 12.02
C GLY A 49 -12.64 8.93 11.18
N VAL A 50 -12.68 10.26 11.30
CA VAL A 50 -11.71 11.17 10.65
C VAL A 50 -10.28 10.87 11.12
N PHE A 51 -10.10 10.38 12.35
CA PHE A 51 -8.79 9.96 12.84
C PHE A 51 -8.20 8.80 12.01
N GLY A 52 -9.04 8.01 11.34
CA GLY A 52 -8.63 6.97 10.39
C GLY A 52 -7.90 7.50 9.15
N VAL A 53 -8.09 8.77 8.80
CA VAL A 53 -7.36 9.42 7.68
C VAL A 53 -5.84 9.43 7.95
N SER A 54 -5.42 9.47 9.21
CA SER A 54 -4.00 9.32 9.58
C SER A 54 -3.41 8.00 9.06
N GLY A 55 -4.17 6.90 9.12
CA GLY A 55 -3.71 5.59 8.65
C GLY A 55 -3.44 5.62 7.15
N ILE A 56 -4.36 6.18 6.37
CA ILE A 56 -4.22 6.34 4.92
C ILE A 56 -2.98 7.19 4.59
N LEU A 57 -2.83 8.34 5.23
CA LEU A 57 -1.66 9.22 5.03
C LEU A 57 -0.36 8.49 5.36
N LEU A 58 -0.31 7.76 6.47
CA LEU A 58 0.88 7.00 6.87
C LEU A 58 1.20 5.86 5.90
N PHE A 59 0.19 5.19 5.33
CA PHE A 59 0.41 4.17 4.30
C PHE A 59 1.03 4.79 3.03
N VAL A 60 0.52 5.94 2.58
CA VAL A 60 1.10 6.67 1.44
C VAL A 60 2.54 7.09 1.75
N VAL A 61 2.79 7.64 2.94
CA VAL A 61 4.14 8.03 3.37
C VAL A 61 5.08 6.82 3.43
N SER A 62 4.61 5.65 3.88
CA SER A 62 5.43 4.44 3.90
C SER A 62 5.93 4.07 2.50
N ILE A 63 5.10 4.23 1.47
CA ILE A 63 5.47 4.01 0.07
C ILE A 63 6.50 5.06 -0.38
N ILE A 64 6.28 6.33 -0.05
CA ILE A 64 7.22 7.41 -0.37
C ILE A 64 8.59 7.17 0.27
N VAL A 65 8.64 6.70 1.51
CA VAL A 65 9.90 6.37 2.20
C VAL A 65 10.65 5.25 1.46
N VAL A 66 9.95 4.21 0.98
CA VAL A 66 10.58 3.16 0.14
C VAL A 66 11.24 3.78 -1.09
N PHE A 67 10.54 4.66 -1.80
CA PHE A 67 11.10 5.32 -3.00
C PHE A 67 12.37 6.10 -2.67
N PHE A 68 12.37 6.89 -1.59
CA PHE A 68 13.55 7.64 -1.20
C PHE A 68 14.72 6.77 -0.71
N ARG A 69 14.45 5.65 -0.05
CA ARG A 69 15.51 4.78 0.50
C ARG A 69 16.16 3.92 -0.56
N PHE A 70 15.36 3.36 -1.44
CA PHE A 70 15.83 2.35 -2.39
C PHE A 70 16.09 2.91 -3.80
N SER A 71 15.67 4.15 -4.10
CA SER A 71 15.98 4.80 -5.39
C SER A 71 17.48 4.86 -5.68
N ALA A 72 18.30 5.17 -4.67
CA ALA A 72 19.75 5.21 -4.78
C ALA A 72 20.35 3.87 -5.26
N LEU A 73 19.75 2.73 -4.88
CA LEU A 73 20.19 1.39 -5.27
C LEU A 73 19.71 0.97 -6.68
N ARG A 74 18.93 1.84 -7.33
CA ARG A 74 18.34 1.63 -8.66
C ARG A 74 18.64 2.79 -9.63
N ASN A 75 19.48 3.73 -9.20
CA ASN A 75 19.96 4.83 -10.03
C ASN A 75 21.27 4.42 -10.70
N GLN A 76 21.32 4.38 -12.04
CA GLN A 76 22.54 4.06 -12.80
C GLN A 76 23.73 4.96 -12.43
N LYS A 77 23.48 6.23 -12.08
CA LYS A 77 24.55 7.19 -11.76
C LYS A 77 25.17 6.97 -10.38
N GLU A 78 24.43 6.37 -9.46
CA GLU A 78 24.83 6.24 -8.05
C GLU A 78 25.13 4.79 -7.66
N VAL A 79 24.70 3.82 -8.47
CA VAL A 79 24.81 2.39 -8.16
C VAL A 79 26.26 1.97 -7.91
N ASP A 80 27.21 2.46 -8.72
CA ASP A 80 28.63 2.15 -8.59
C ASP A 80 29.22 2.70 -7.28
N LEU A 81 28.77 3.88 -6.85
CA LEU A 81 29.18 4.47 -5.57
C LEU A 81 28.69 3.62 -4.39
N TYR A 82 27.42 3.22 -4.38
CA TYR A 82 26.85 2.46 -3.26
C TYR A 82 27.32 1.00 -3.23
N TYR A 83 27.50 0.36 -4.38
CA TYR A 83 28.02 -1.01 -4.45
C TYR A 83 29.55 -1.09 -4.41
N GLY A 84 30.26 0.03 -4.56
CA GLY A 84 31.70 0.14 -4.30
C GLY A 84 32.06 0.29 -2.83
N LEU A 85 31.09 0.49 -1.93
CA LEU A 85 31.34 0.54 -0.49
C LEU A 85 31.92 -0.80 0.02
N PRO A 86 32.82 -0.79 1.02
CA PRO A 86 33.41 -2.00 1.62
C PRO A 86 32.40 -2.70 2.55
N MET A 87 31.24 -3.06 2.02
CA MET A 87 30.15 -3.73 2.71
C MET A 87 29.39 -4.65 1.75
N SER A 88 28.85 -5.76 2.27
CA SER A 88 28.07 -6.67 1.43
C SER A 88 26.76 -6.02 0.99
N ARG A 89 26.24 -6.39 -0.19
CA ARG A 89 24.93 -5.90 -0.67
C ARG A 89 23.79 -6.27 0.28
N LYS A 90 23.90 -7.41 0.96
CA LYS A 90 22.94 -7.85 1.98
C LYS A 90 22.94 -6.90 3.17
N ASP A 91 24.12 -6.50 3.63
CA ASP A 91 24.26 -5.55 4.73
C ASP A 91 23.81 -4.14 4.33
N LEU A 92 24.06 -3.74 3.08
CA LEU A 92 23.62 -2.45 2.55
C LEU A 92 22.09 -2.38 2.50
N TYR A 93 21.46 -3.40 1.94
CA TYR A 93 20.01 -3.55 1.94
C TYR A 93 19.44 -3.55 3.36
N ALA A 94 19.98 -4.39 4.25
CA ALA A 94 19.49 -4.48 5.63
C ALA A 94 19.62 -3.14 6.37
N THR A 95 20.71 -2.41 6.14
CA THR A 95 20.91 -1.10 6.78
C THR A 95 19.92 -0.05 6.25
N GLN A 96 19.68 -0.01 4.93
CA GLN A 96 18.68 0.89 4.33
C GLN A 96 17.26 0.54 4.77
N TYR A 97 16.94 -0.75 4.81
CA TYR A 97 15.65 -1.27 5.25
C TYR A 97 15.38 -0.91 6.71
N LEU A 98 16.32 -1.18 7.63
CA LEU A 98 16.21 -0.84 9.04
C LEU A 98 16.10 0.67 9.25
N PHE A 99 16.86 1.47 8.51
CA PHE A 99 16.78 2.91 8.62
C PHE A 99 15.42 3.43 8.18
N GLY A 100 14.88 2.95 7.04
CA GLY A 100 13.53 3.31 6.61
C GLY A 100 12.44 2.84 7.58
N LEU A 101 12.60 1.69 8.25
CA LEU A 101 11.72 1.29 9.35
C LEU A 101 11.74 2.31 10.50
N VAL A 102 12.92 2.76 10.93
CA VAL A 102 13.03 3.80 11.95
C VAL A 102 12.38 5.12 11.48
N GLN A 103 12.53 5.47 10.20
CA GLN A 103 11.89 6.65 9.63
C GLN A 103 10.35 6.57 9.69
N ILE A 104 9.75 5.47 9.23
CA ILE A 104 8.28 5.34 9.25
C ILE A 104 7.74 5.34 10.69
N LEU A 105 8.46 4.71 11.64
CA LEU A 105 8.06 4.68 13.05
C LEU A 105 8.11 6.07 13.69
N PHE A 106 9.17 6.83 13.39
CA PHE A 106 9.29 8.21 13.86
C PHE A 106 8.19 9.09 13.25
N ILE A 107 7.95 8.99 11.94
CA ILE A 107 6.89 9.75 11.28
C ILE A 107 5.51 9.40 11.86
N SER A 108 5.20 8.12 12.03
CA SER A 108 3.93 7.69 12.63
C SER A 108 3.76 8.20 14.05
N PHE A 109 4.83 8.19 14.84
CA PHE A 109 4.80 8.72 16.21
C PHE A 109 4.49 10.22 16.23
N VAL A 110 5.16 11.00 15.38
CA VAL A 110 4.94 12.46 15.29
C VAL A 110 3.51 12.76 14.84
N VAL A 111 3.02 12.11 13.78
CA VAL A 111 1.65 12.31 13.27
C VAL A 111 0.62 11.94 14.33
N PHE A 112 0.81 10.82 15.02
CA PHE A 112 -0.07 10.40 16.12
C PHE A 112 -0.05 11.41 17.26
N LEU A 113 1.14 11.82 17.74
CA LEU A 113 1.29 12.74 18.87
C LEU A 113 0.57 14.06 18.62
N PHE A 114 0.84 14.71 17.47
CA PHE A 114 0.23 15.99 17.15
C PHE A 114 -1.28 15.88 16.92
N GLY A 115 -1.73 14.87 16.17
CA GLY A 115 -3.16 14.67 15.94
C GLY A 115 -3.91 14.27 17.22
N PHE A 116 -3.28 13.55 18.13
CA PHE A 116 -3.86 13.19 19.43
C PHE A 116 -4.01 14.41 20.34
N ILE A 117 -2.99 15.28 20.42
CA ILE A 117 -3.06 16.55 21.16
C ILE A 117 -4.21 17.42 20.61
N GLU A 118 -4.31 17.56 19.29
CA GLU A 118 -5.37 18.33 18.66
C GLU A 118 -6.76 17.73 18.92
N LEU A 119 -6.89 16.39 18.81
CA LEU A 119 -8.14 15.70 19.12
C LEU A 119 -8.60 15.97 20.56
N ILE A 120 -7.71 15.87 21.55
CA ILE A 120 -8.03 16.17 22.95
C ILE A 120 -8.49 17.63 23.10
N ALA A 121 -7.76 18.56 22.48
CA ALA A 121 -8.07 19.99 22.55
C ALA A 121 -9.44 20.30 21.95
N LEU A 122 -9.79 19.69 20.81
CA LEU A 122 -11.06 19.92 20.11
C LEU A 122 -12.24 19.21 20.78
N SER A 123 -12.02 18.04 21.37
CA SER A 123 -13.07 17.22 21.98
C SER A 123 -13.29 17.47 23.47
N SER A 124 -12.48 18.33 24.10
CA SER A 124 -12.47 18.56 25.55
C SER A 124 -12.34 17.26 26.35
N ALA A 125 -11.49 16.33 25.88
CA ALA A 125 -11.31 14.98 26.44
C ALA A 125 -12.60 14.15 26.50
N GLY A 126 -13.50 14.35 25.54
CA GLY A 126 -14.77 13.62 25.47
C GLY A 126 -14.66 12.15 25.06
N TYR A 127 -13.49 11.64 24.67
CA TYR A 127 -13.32 10.26 24.19
C TYR A 127 -12.50 9.39 25.14
N TYR A 128 -12.69 8.07 25.07
CA TYR A 128 -11.82 7.10 25.73
C TYR A 128 -10.47 6.98 25.00
N GLU A 129 -9.52 7.79 25.45
CA GLU A 129 -8.19 7.99 24.86
C GLU A 129 -7.38 6.69 24.63
N ALA A 130 -7.56 5.69 25.49
CA ALA A 130 -6.83 4.41 25.42
C ALA A 130 -7.03 3.70 24.06
N PHE A 131 -8.21 3.81 23.44
CA PHE A 131 -8.48 3.18 22.15
C PHE A 131 -7.72 3.83 21.00
N PHE A 132 -7.39 5.13 21.08
CA PHE A 132 -6.53 5.79 20.08
C PHE A 132 -5.08 5.31 20.17
N LEU A 133 -4.58 5.06 21.38
CA LEU A 133 -3.27 4.45 21.56
C LEU A 133 -3.22 3.03 21.00
N LEU A 134 -4.26 2.22 21.25
CA LEU A 134 -4.37 0.88 20.65
C LEU A 134 -4.43 0.95 19.12
N TYR A 135 -5.18 1.91 18.57
CA TYR A 135 -5.24 2.16 17.13
C TYR A 135 -3.86 2.52 16.56
N TYR A 136 -3.09 3.37 17.25
CA TYR A 136 -1.73 3.71 16.86
C TYR A 136 -0.82 2.48 16.84
N LEU A 137 -0.79 1.70 17.91
CA LEU A 137 0.05 0.50 18.01
C LEU A 137 -0.29 -0.51 16.91
N MET A 138 -1.57 -0.73 16.66
CA MET A 138 -2.03 -1.58 15.56
C MET A 138 -1.59 -1.02 14.21
N THR A 139 -1.80 0.28 13.96
CA THR A 139 -1.43 0.92 12.69
C THR A 139 0.07 0.80 12.43
N VAL A 140 0.91 0.93 13.46
CA VAL A 140 2.36 0.68 13.37
C VAL A 140 2.67 -0.73 12.87
N VAL A 141 1.98 -1.76 13.37
CA VAL A 141 2.17 -3.15 12.90
C VAL A 141 1.87 -3.27 11.39
N TYR A 142 0.74 -2.73 10.94
CA TYR A 142 0.39 -2.76 9.51
C TYR A 142 1.30 -1.89 8.65
N LEU A 143 1.82 -0.78 9.17
CA LEU A 143 2.80 0.05 8.46
C LEU A 143 4.09 -0.74 8.19
N VAL A 144 4.57 -1.53 9.14
CA VAL A 144 5.73 -2.40 8.94
C VAL A 144 5.44 -3.42 7.84
N ILE A 145 4.26 -4.06 7.85
CA ILE A 145 3.85 -5.01 6.80
C ILE A 145 3.84 -4.35 5.42
N VAL A 146 3.13 -3.23 5.27
CA VAL A 146 2.99 -2.53 3.98
C VAL A 146 4.33 -2.02 3.48
N TYR A 147 5.15 -1.43 4.36
CA TYR A 147 6.50 -0.98 4.03
C TYR A 147 7.38 -2.14 3.51
N THR A 148 7.28 -3.31 4.15
CA THR A 148 8.05 -4.50 3.77
C THR A 148 7.68 -5.00 2.40
N LEU A 149 6.37 -5.17 2.14
CA LEU A 149 5.88 -5.65 0.85
C LEU A 149 6.17 -4.65 -0.26
N THR A 150 6.03 -3.35 0.02
CA THR A 150 6.36 -2.29 -0.93
C THR A 150 7.85 -2.30 -1.26
N THR A 151 8.71 -2.47 -0.25
CA THR A 151 10.17 -2.60 -0.45
C THR A 151 10.49 -3.79 -1.34
N PHE A 152 9.86 -4.94 -1.11
CA PHE A 152 10.04 -6.14 -1.91
C PHE A 152 9.70 -5.89 -3.38
N VAL A 153 8.52 -5.32 -3.65
CA VAL A 153 8.07 -5.02 -5.02
C VAL A 153 9.01 -4.03 -5.68
N PHE A 154 9.37 -2.95 -4.99
CA PHE A 154 10.26 -1.91 -5.52
C PHE A 154 11.64 -2.45 -5.90
N ILE A 155 12.23 -3.30 -5.06
CA ILE A 155 13.56 -3.87 -5.31
C ILE A 155 13.58 -4.81 -6.50
N LYS A 156 12.44 -5.43 -6.86
CA LYS A 156 12.41 -6.29 -8.04
C LYS A 156 12.55 -5.51 -9.35
N ALA A 157 12.34 -4.20 -9.35
CA ALA A 157 12.59 -3.38 -10.52
C ALA A 157 14.07 -3.13 -10.76
N ASN A 158 14.43 -2.99 -12.03
CA ASN A 158 15.76 -2.63 -12.50
C ASN A 158 16.00 -1.12 -12.50
N THR A 159 14.94 -0.31 -12.56
CA THR A 159 15.01 1.16 -12.58
C THR A 159 14.09 1.78 -11.52
N ILE A 160 14.36 3.02 -11.11
CA ILE A 160 13.52 3.76 -10.16
C ILE A 160 12.08 3.88 -10.68
N VAL A 161 11.94 4.27 -11.95
CA VAL A 161 10.64 4.49 -12.59
C VAL A 161 9.84 3.19 -12.61
N ASP A 162 10.45 2.08 -13.01
CA ASP A 162 9.78 0.78 -13.00
C ASP A 162 9.40 0.34 -11.57
N GLY A 163 10.24 0.64 -10.57
CA GLY A 163 9.94 0.34 -9.17
C GLY A 163 8.70 1.07 -8.66
N ILE A 164 8.56 2.36 -9.00
CA ILE A 164 7.37 3.15 -8.70
C ILE A 164 6.15 2.55 -9.40
N ILE A 165 6.27 2.26 -10.69
CA ILE A 165 5.16 1.69 -11.48
C ILE A 165 4.74 0.33 -10.94
N PHE A 166 5.68 -0.55 -10.54
CA PHE A 166 5.34 -1.86 -9.97
C PHE A 166 4.56 -1.75 -8.67
N VAL A 167 4.94 -0.82 -7.79
CA VAL A 167 4.18 -0.58 -6.55
C VAL A 167 2.77 -0.10 -6.86
N ILE A 168 2.60 0.80 -7.83
CA ILE A 168 1.28 1.28 -8.26
C ILE A 168 0.45 0.13 -8.84
N LEU A 169 1.03 -0.65 -9.75
CA LEU A 169 0.36 -1.79 -10.40
C LEU A 169 -0.05 -2.86 -9.38
N VAL A 170 0.74 -3.14 -8.34
CA VAL A 170 0.32 -4.08 -7.27
C VAL A 170 -0.90 -3.56 -6.53
N ASN A 171 -0.94 -2.27 -6.16
CA ASN A 171 -2.11 -1.73 -5.47
C ASN A 171 -3.36 -1.74 -6.37
N ILE A 172 -3.20 -1.44 -7.66
CA ILE A 172 -4.28 -1.54 -8.66
C ILE A 172 -4.74 -3.00 -8.82
N LEU A 173 -3.82 -3.96 -8.88
CA LEU A 173 -4.14 -5.38 -8.97
C LEU A 173 -4.95 -5.83 -7.76
N LEU A 174 -4.54 -5.46 -6.54
CA LEU A 174 -5.26 -5.81 -5.31
C LEU A 174 -6.69 -5.25 -5.31
N LEU A 175 -6.89 -4.03 -5.83
CA LEU A 175 -8.22 -3.45 -6.01
C LEU A 175 -9.08 -4.31 -6.95
N PHE A 176 -8.56 -4.69 -8.13
CA PHE A 176 -9.33 -5.50 -9.09
C PHE A 176 -9.57 -6.93 -8.64
N VAL A 177 -8.62 -7.54 -7.92
CA VAL A 177 -8.85 -8.85 -7.27
C VAL A 177 -9.95 -8.72 -6.23
N SER A 178 -10.01 -7.61 -5.47
CA SER A 178 -11.10 -7.37 -4.52
C SER A 178 -12.45 -7.27 -5.23
N LEU A 179 -12.53 -6.50 -6.33
CA LEU A 179 -13.76 -6.39 -7.13
C LEU A 179 -14.18 -7.73 -7.75
N PHE A 180 -13.23 -8.53 -8.21
CA PHE A 180 -13.48 -9.89 -8.68
C PHE A 180 -14.07 -10.78 -7.57
N ILE A 181 -13.52 -10.76 -6.37
CA ILE A 181 -14.05 -11.53 -5.23
C ILE A 181 -15.44 -11.03 -4.84
N MET A 182 -15.68 -9.71 -4.85
CA MET A 182 -16.99 -9.12 -4.64
C MET A 182 -18.01 -9.70 -5.62
N ARG A 183 -17.64 -9.81 -6.89
CA ARG A 183 -18.49 -10.37 -7.94
C ARG A 183 -18.78 -11.85 -7.71
N LEU A 184 -17.78 -12.66 -7.37
CA LEU A 184 -18.00 -14.07 -7.01
C LEU A 184 -18.94 -14.24 -5.81
N ASN A 185 -18.84 -13.31 -4.84
CA ASN A 185 -19.60 -13.34 -3.60
C ASN A 185 -20.96 -12.66 -3.68
N GLN A 186 -21.45 -12.23 -4.85
CA GLN A 186 -22.80 -11.63 -4.98
C GLN A 186 -23.92 -12.58 -4.52
N TYR A 187 -23.63 -13.89 -4.41
CA TYR A 187 -24.53 -14.90 -3.85
C TYR A 187 -24.41 -15.10 -2.33
N MET A 188 -23.38 -14.51 -1.69
CA MET A 188 -23.01 -14.69 -0.28
C MET A 188 -23.02 -13.34 0.48
N LEU A 189 -24.10 -12.56 0.40
CA LEU A 189 -24.56 -11.45 1.28
C LEU A 189 -23.53 -10.46 1.94
N MET A 190 -22.25 -10.46 1.58
CA MET A 190 -21.18 -9.87 2.39
C MET A 190 -20.18 -9.07 1.53
N ASP A 191 -20.63 -7.94 1.00
CA ASP A 191 -19.82 -7.02 0.15
C ASP A 191 -18.48 -6.61 0.79
N ARG A 192 -18.39 -6.65 2.13
CA ARG A 192 -17.20 -6.23 2.88
C ARG A 192 -16.05 -7.23 2.81
N ILE A 193 -16.31 -8.53 2.64
CA ILE A 193 -15.28 -9.58 2.60
C ILE A 193 -14.43 -9.48 1.33
N ALA A 194 -14.97 -8.87 0.27
CA ALA A 194 -14.28 -8.71 -1.01
C ALA A 194 -12.88 -8.09 -0.87
N PHE A 195 -12.72 -7.17 0.07
CA PHE A 195 -11.46 -6.46 0.30
C PHE A 195 -10.48 -7.21 1.20
N VAL A 196 -10.79 -8.43 1.66
CA VAL A 196 -9.90 -9.23 2.52
C VAL A 196 -8.54 -9.53 1.88
N VAL A 197 -8.44 -9.43 0.56
CA VAL A 197 -7.15 -9.55 -0.16
C VAL A 197 -6.28 -8.32 -0.04
N SER A 198 -6.76 -7.19 0.50
CA SER A 198 -5.98 -5.97 0.67
C SER A 198 -5.21 -5.98 2.01
N PRO A 199 -3.94 -5.52 2.07
CA PRO A 199 -3.21 -5.41 3.34
C PRO A 199 -3.82 -4.37 4.28
N TYR A 200 -4.70 -3.50 3.77
CA TYR A 200 -5.37 -2.45 4.54
C TYR A 200 -6.68 -2.93 5.19
N TYR A 201 -7.20 -4.11 4.82
CA TYR A 201 -8.51 -4.60 5.25
C TYR A 201 -8.63 -4.67 6.77
N SER A 202 -7.81 -5.48 7.42
CA SER A 202 -7.88 -5.69 8.87
C SER A 202 -7.64 -4.40 9.64
N GLN A 203 -6.71 -3.57 9.18
CA GLN A 203 -6.46 -2.26 9.80
C GLN A 203 -7.71 -1.37 9.74
N SER A 204 -8.41 -1.33 8.60
CA SER A 204 -9.61 -0.50 8.44
C SER A 204 -10.78 -0.95 9.32
N ILE A 205 -11.01 -2.27 9.43
CA ILE A 205 -12.10 -2.82 10.26
C ILE A 205 -11.77 -2.64 11.75
N LEU A 206 -10.54 -2.94 12.17
CA LEU A 206 -10.12 -2.75 13.55
C LEU A 206 -10.12 -1.27 13.95
N ALA A 207 -9.69 -0.37 13.06
CA ALA A 207 -9.79 1.07 13.29
C ALA A 207 -11.25 1.49 13.54
N ARG A 208 -12.18 0.95 12.74
CA ARG A 208 -13.61 1.23 12.91
C ARG A 208 -14.11 0.85 14.30
N ILE A 209 -13.74 -0.35 14.77
CA ILE A 209 -14.12 -0.86 16.09
C ILE A 209 -13.54 0.03 17.19
N LEU A 210 -12.24 0.31 17.13
CA LEU A 210 -11.55 1.10 18.15
C LEU A 210 -12.12 2.52 18.24
N PHE A 211 -12.45 3.16 17.11
CA PHE A 211 -13.09 4.47 17.12
C PHE A 211 -14.52 4.46 17.65
N THR A 212 -15.25 3.36 17.42
CA THR A 212 -16.58 3.18 18.02
C THR A 212 -16.45 3.06 19.53
N GLN A 213 -15.55 2.20 20.00
CA GLN A 213 -15.29 1.98 21.43
C GLN A 213 -14.69 3.22 22.12
N ALA A 214 -14.01 4.09 21.37
CA ALA A 214 -13.53 5.37 21.86
C ALA A 214 -14.66 6.37 22.18
N THR A 215 -15.85 6.19 21.61
CA THR A 215 -16.96 7.15 21.71
C THR A 215 -17.86 6.81 22.90
N PRO A 216 -18.07 7.72 23.88
CA PRO A 216 -18.99 7.48 24.96
C PRO A 216 -20.42 7.28 24.45
N ASN A 217 -21.15 6.35 25.05
CA ASN A 217 -22.53 6.01 24.67
C ASN A 217 -22.71 5.49 23.24
N ALA A 218 -21.63 5.13 22.54
CA ALA A 218 -21.77 4.42 21.28
C ALA A 218 -22.42 3.05 21.53
N THR A 219 -23.38 2.70 20.68
CA THR A 219 -23.90 1.34 20.64
C THR A 219 -22.78 0.40 20.23
N ASP A 220 -22.62 -0.71 20.95
CA ASP A 220 -21.61 -1.71 20.63
C ASP A 220 -21.68 -2.11 19.16
N VAL A 221 -20.58 -1.90 18.43
CA VAL A 221 -20.42 -2.52 17.11
C VAL A 221 -20.13 -3.98 17.34
N VAL A 222 -21.19 -4.78 17.33
CA VAL A 222 -21.08 -6.24 17.30
C VAL A 222 -20.61 -6.63 15.90
N LEU A 223 -19.32 -6.93 15.78
CA LEU A 223 -18.84 -7.59 14.56
C LEU A 223 -19.53 -8.94 14.44
N GLU A 224 -19.84 -9.32 13.22
CA GLU A 224 -20.24 -10.69 12.96
C GLU A 224 -19.05 -11.63 13.25
N PRO A 225 -19.27 -12.82 13.82
CA PRO A 225 -18.19 -13.76 14.14
C PRO A 225 -17.24 -14.04 12.97
N PHE A 226 -17.74 -14.00 11.73
CA PHE A 226 -16.95 -14.18 10.52
C PHE A 226 -15.99 -13.02 10.24
N GLU A 227 -16.31 -11.77 10.57
CA GLU A 227 -15.41 -10.63 10.35
C GLU A 227 -14.11 -10.81 11.15
N TRP A 228 -14.18 -11.31 12.38
CA TRP A 228 -13.00 -11.64 13.19
C TRP A 228 -12.10 -12.69 12.55
N ILE A 229 -12.70 -13.73 11.96
CA ILE A 229 -11.97 -14.78 11.24
C ILE A 229 -11.22 -14.18 10.05
N PHE A 230 -11.86 -13.33 9.26
CA PHE A 230 -11.21 -12.68 8.12
C PHE A 230 -10.11 -11.70 8.54
N ILE A 231 -10.30 -10.96 9.63
CA ILE A 231 -9.24 -10.11 10.21
C ILE A 231 -8.02 -10.96 10.56
N LEU A 232 -8.21 -12.08 11.26
CA LEU A 232 -7.12 -12.98 11.66
C LEU A 232 -6.41 -13.59 10.45
N ILE A 233 -7.17 -14.11 9.47
CA ILE A 233 -6.61 -14.68 8.24
C ILE A 233 -5.81 -13.64 7.48
N ASN A 234 -6.38 -12.44 7.24
CA ASN A 234 -5.68 -11.37 6.53
C ASN A 234 -4.39 -10.97 7.27
N SER A 235 -4.47 -10.74 8.59
CA SER A 235 -3.30 -10.39 9.42
C SER A 235 -2.18 -11.43 9.32
N LEU A 236 -2.55 -12.71 9.40
CA LEU A 236 -1.62 -13.83 9.35
C LEU A 236 -0.99 -13.98 7.97
N VAL A 237 -1.80 -13.96 6.91
CA VAL A 237 -1.31 -14.04 5.52
C VAL A 237 -0.32 -12.93 5.24
N TYR A 238 -0.67 -11.68 5.57
CA TYR A 238 0.17 -10.53 5.29
C TYR A 238 1.45 -10.48 6.14
N THR A 239 1.38 -10.97 7.37
CA THR A 239 2.58 -11.18 8.21
C THR A 239 3.51 -12.22 7.59
N VAL A 240 2.98 -13.38 7.18
CA VAL A 240 3.77 -14.45 6.54
C VAL A 240 4.37 -13.97 5.22
N LEU A 241 3.61 -13.27 4.38
CA LEU A 241 4.11 -12.69 3.12
C LEU A 241 5.23 -11.67 3.37
N SER A 242 5.08 -10.81 4.39
CA SER A 242 6.09 -9.84 4.79
C SER A 242 7.41 -10.52 5.22
N TRP A 243 7.33 -11.55 6.07
CA TRP A 243 8.50 -12.35 6.45
C TRP A 243 9.13 -13.07 5.26
N GLY A 244 8.31 -13.70 4.41
CA GLY A 244 8.75 -14.36 3.19
C GLY A 244 9.47 -13.40 2.25
N ALA A 245 8.96 -12.18 2.11
CA ALA A 245 9.54 -11.12 1.28
C ALA A 245 10.93 -10.70 1.78
N ILE A 246 11.12 -10.50 3.10
CA ILE A 246 12.44 -10.18 3.68
C ILE A 246 13.43 -11.31 3.42
N ILE A 247 13.03 -12.55 3.71
CA ILE A 247 13.90 -13.74 3.55
C ILE A 247 14.29 -13.90 2.07
N TYR A 248 13.32 -13.73 1.17
CA TYR A 248 13.55 -13.83 -0.27
C TYR A 248 14.53 -12.77 -0.76
N VAL A 249 14.30 -11.48 -0.45
CA VAL A 249 15.19 -10.39 -0.88
C VAL A 249 16.60 -10.59 -0.33
N LYS A 250 16.74 -10.96 0.95
CA LYS A 250 18.04 -11.23 1.56
C LYS A 250 18.79 -12.37 0.86
N LYS A 251 18.08 -13.37 0.34
CA LYS A 251 18.67 -14.48 -0.43
C LYS A 251 19.08 -14.04 -1.83
N THR A 252 18.24 -13.28 -2.55
CA THR A 252 18.47 -12.96 -3.96
C THR A 252 19.37 -11.75 -4.20
N ILE A 253 19.43 -10.77 -3.29
CA ILE A 253 20.13 -9.50 -3.54
C ILE A 253 21.65 -9.66 -3.72
N GLY A 254 22.23 -10.74 -3.20
CA GLY A 254 23.64 -11.07 -3.42
C GLY A 254 23.94 -11.66 -4.80
N THR A 255 22.93 -12.25 -5.44
CA THR A 255 23.06 -12.94 -6.74
C THR A 255 22.57 -12.10 -7.91
N GLU A 256 21.79 -11.05 -7.66
CA GLU A 256 21.33 -10.11 -8.69
C GLU A 256 22.54 -9.40 -9.32
N LYS A 257 22.60 -9.43 -10.66
CA LYS A 257 23.67 -8.77 -11.40
C LYS A 257 23.42 -7.27 -11.47
N VAL A 258 24.46 -6.48 -11.21
CA VAL A 258 24.39 -5.00 -11.22
C VAL A 258 24.25 -4.45 -12.62
N GLU A 259 24.73 -5.18 -13.63
CA GLU A 259 24.64 -4.81 -15.05
C GLU A 259 23.20 -4.57 -15.53
N HIS A 260 22.22 -5.22 -14.89
CA HIS A 260 20.81 -5.04 -15.23
C HIS A 260 20.20 -3.75 -14.67
N ILE A 261 20.91 -3.00 -13.83
CA ILE A 261 20.38 -1.77 -13.26
C ILE A 261 20.32 -0.70 -14.35
N GLY A 262 19.11 -0.18 -14.57
CA GLY A 262 18.80 0.73 -15.65
C GLY A 262 18.26 0.09 -16.94
N ASP A 263 18.38 -1.23 -17.07
CA ASP A 263 17.70 -1.98 -18.14
C ASP A 263 16.19 -2.03 -17.90
N ILE A 264 15.43 -2.34 -18.95
CA ILE A 264 13.98 -2.56 -18.84
C ILE A 264 13.70 -3.76 -17.93
N SER A 265 12.85 -3.56 -16.93
CA SER A 265 12.50 -4.60 -15.95
C SER A 265 11.66 -5.71 -16.59
N ASN A 266 12.26 -6.88 -16.84
CA ASN A 266 11.59 -8.05 -17.42
C ASN A 266 11.49 -9.19 -16.39
N ASN A 267 10.51 -9.10 -15.49
CA ASN A 267 10.24 -10.13 -14.49
C ASN A 267 8.73 -10.37 -14.32
N LEU A 268 8.39 -11.51 -13.72
CA LEU A 268 6.99 -11.90 -13.47
C LEU A 268 6.31 -10.98 -12.45
N PHE A 269 7.06 -10.42 -11.51
CA PHE A 269 6.58 -9.44 -10.53
C PHE A 269 6.60 -8.01 -11.09
N GLY A 270 6.41 -7.87 -12.41
CA GLY A 270 6.54 -6.63 -13.14
C GLY A 270 5.51 -6.57 -14.26
N TYR A 271 5.79 -5.79 -15.31
CA TYR A 271 4.84 -5.57 -16.41
C TYR A 271 4.29 -6.87 -17.02
N VAL A 272 5.15 -7.88 -17.22
CA VAL A 272 4.80 -9.14 -17.87
C VAL A 272 3.76 -9.95 -17.08
N GLY A 273 3.77 -9.89 -15.75
CA GLY A 273 2.77 -10.57 -14.93
C GLY A 273 1.62 -9.66 -14.48
N MET A 274 1.92 -8.43 -14.08
CA MET A 274 0.92 -7.53 -13.50
C MET A 274 -0.10 -7.03 -14.51
N ILE A 275 0.32 -6.64 -15.72
CA ILE A 275 -0.62 -6.11 -16.73
C ILE A 275 -1.67 -7.16 -17.11
N PRO A 276 -1.29 -8.41 -17.48
CA PRO A 276 -2.27 -9.45 -17.78
C PRO A 276 -3.24 -9.72 -16.63
N LEU A 277 -2.74 -9.78 -15.38
CA LEU A 277 -3.58 -10.03 -14.21
C LEU A 277 -4.55 -8.88 -13.95
N ILE A 278 -4.10 -7.63 -14.05
CA ILE A 278 -4.96 -6.45 -13.90
C ILE A 278 -6.06 -6.44 -14.95
N ILE A 279 -5.73 -6.75 -16.21
CA ILE A 279 -6.73 -6.81 -17.29
C ILE A 279 -7.73 -7.92 -17.00
N PHE A 280 -7.27 -9.12 -16.68
CA PHE A 280 -8.13 -10.26 -16.40
C PHE A 280 -9.08 -9.96 -15.23
N PHE A 281 -8.55 -9.62 -14.05
CA PHE A 281 -9.38 -9.34 -12.88
C PHE A 281 -10.23 -8.09 -13.03
N GLY A 282 -9.74 -7.07 -13.74
CA GLY A 282 -10.50 -5.87 -14.04
C GLY A 282 -11.73 -6.16 -14.90
N VAL A 283 -11.54 -6.87 -16.02
CA VAL A 283 -12.62 -7.25 -16.93
C VAL A 283 -13.66 -8.14 -16.25
N VAL A 284 -13.23 -9.10 -15.42
CA VAL A 284 -14.17 -9.99 -14.71
C VAL A 284 -14.85 -9.27 -13.55
N GLY A 285 -14.11 -8.44 -12.81
CA GLY A 285 -14.60 -7.76 -11.61
C GLY A 285 -15.53 -6.58 -11.88
N THR A 286 -15.46 -5.97 -13.07
CA THR A 286 -16.35 -4.86 -13.46
C THR A 286 -17.41 -5.33 -14.45
N ASP A 287 -18.54 -5.82 -13.94
CA ASP A 287 -19.69 -6.13 -14.78
C ASP A 287 -20.85 -5.18 -14.45
N PHE A 288 -21.09 -4.24 -15.36
CA PHE A 288 -22.23 -3.33 -15.32
C PHE A 288 -23.38 -3.89 -16.16
N MET A 289 -24.62 -3.50 -15.89
CA MET A 289 -25.73 -3.94 -16.74
C MET A 289 -25.69 -3.26 -18.13
N GLY A 290 -25.78 -4.07 -19.20
CA GLY A 290 -25.98 -3.60 -20.58
C GLY A 290 -24.72 -3.11 -21.30
N THR A 291 -24.90 -2.16 -22.23
CA THR A 291 -23.84 -1.59 -23.11
C THR A 291 -22.69 -0.94 -22.35
N ILE A 292 -22.92 -0.49 -21.12
CA ILE A 292 -21.90 0.13 -20.26
C ILE A 292 -20.79 -0.87 -19.91
N SER A 293 -21.10 -2.17 -19.74
CA SER A 293 -20.09 -3.19 -19.43
C SER A 293 -19.10 -3.39 -20.57
N ILE A 294 -19.57 -3.41 -21.81
CA ILE A 294 -18.69 -3.55 -22.99
C ILE A 294 -17.72 -2.37 -23.05
N PHE A 295 -18.21 -1.14 -22.83
CA PHE A 295 -17.36 0.05 -22.83
C PHE A 295 -16.24 -0.03 -21.78
N PHE A 296 -16.56 -0.37 -20.52
CA PHE A 296 -15.55 -0.52 -19.46
C PHE A 296 -14.56 -1.65 -19.76
N LYS A 297 -15.04 -2.80 -20.27
CA LYS A 297 -14.16 -3.90 -20.68
C LYS A 297 -13.21 -3.46 -21.79
N SER A 298 -13.65 -2.66 -22.76
CA SER A 298 -12.77 -2.08 -23.78
C SER A 298 -11.74 -1.09 -23.22
N MET A 299 -12.06 -0.34 -22.15
CA MET A 299 -11.09 0.53 -21.49
C MET A 299 -9.91 -0.25 -20.90
N PHE A 300 -10.13 -1.46 -20.35
CA PHE A 300 -9.05 -2.32 -19.87
C PHE A 300 -8.11 -2.77 -20.99
N LEU A 301 -8.65 -3.05 -22.18
CA LEU A 301 -7.85 -3.39 -23.35
C LEU A 301 -6.93 -2.21 -23.73
N ILE A 302 -7.50 -1.01 -23.81
CA ILE A 302 -6.76 0.23 -24.14
C ILE A 302 -5.70 0.52 -23.07
N ALA A 303 -6.07 0.47 -21.79
CA ALA A 303 -5.16 0.67 -20.66
C ALA A 303 -4.03 -0.37 -20.66
N GLY A 304 -4.33 -1.62 -21.02
CA GLY A 304 -3.33 -2.68 -21.19
C GLY A 304 -2.28 -2.34 -22.24
N PHE A 305 -2.71 -1.90 -23.42
CA PHE A 305 -1.80 -1.45 -24.48
C PHE A 305 -1.01 -0.19 -24.08
N MET A 306 -1.64 0.77 -23.40
CA MET A 306 -0.94 1.94 -22.86
C MET A 306 0.13 1.54 -21.84
N GLY A 307 -0.19 0.60 -20.93
CA GLY A 307 0.75 0.06 -19.97
C GLY A 307 1.96 -0.62 -20.63
N LEU A 308 1.72 -1.38 -21.71
CA LEU A 308 2.81 -1.99 -22.50
C LEU A 308 3.64 -0.97 -23.27
N PHE A 309 3.04 0.12 -23.73
CA PHE A 309 3.77 1.21 -24.38
C PHE A 309 4.73 1.89 -23.38
N VAL A 310 4.24 2.16 -22.15
CA VAL A 310 5.07 2.68 -21.06
C VAL A 310 6.19 1.70 -20.71
N TYR A 311 5.88 0.40 -20.63
CA TYR A 311 6.86 -0.67 -20.39
C TYR A 311 7.99 -0.68 -21.42
N ARG A 312 7.65 -0.71 -22.72
CA ARG A 312 8.67 -0.86 -23.78
C ARG A 312 9.45 0.42 -24.05
N ARG A 313 8.96 1.58 -23.63
CA ARG A 313 9.53 2.90 -23.97
C ARG A 313 9.72 3.05 -25.48
N GLY A 314 8.81 2.47 -26.26
CA GLY A 314 8.92 2.37 -27.71
C GLY A 314 7.61 1.95 -28.38
N VAL A 315 7.45 2.34 -29.66
CA VAL A 315 6.18 2.23 -30.40
C VAL A 315 5.95 0.83 -31.00
N LYS A 316 7.00 0.02 -31.16
CA LYS A 316 6.90 -1.28 -31.82
C LYS A 316 6.27 -2.33 -30.89
N ILE A 317 5.00 -2.62 -31.12
CA ILE A 317 4.26 -3.72 -30.46
C ILE A 317 4.57 -5.02 -31.18
N THR A 318 5.11 -6.01 -30.46
CA THR A 318 5.33 -7.37 -30.99
C THR A 318 4.10 -8.24 -30.78
N LEU A 319 3.98 -9.33 -31.54
CA LEU A 319 2.88 -10.29 -31.37
C LEU A 319 2.77 -10.82 -29.93
N LYS A 320 3.91 -11.00 -29.25
CA LYS A 320 3.95 -11.41 -27.84
C LYS A 320 3.31 -10.37 -26.92
N ASP A 321 3.53 -9.09 -27.18
CA ASP A 321 2.95 -7.99 -26.40
C ASP A 321 1.44 -7.92 -26.60
N SER A 322 0.99 -8.04 -27.86
CA SER A 322 -0.45 -8.10 -28.15
C SER A 322 -1.11 -9.30 -27.48
N ALA A 323 -0.45 -10.46 -27.47
CA ALA A 323 -0.94 -11.65 -26.79
C ALA A 323 -1.06 -11.45 -25.26
N LEU A 324 -0.11 -10.73 -24.63
CA LEU A 324 -0.16 -10.42 -23.19
C LEU A 324 -1.35 -9.54 -22.80
N VAL A 325 -1.97 -8.81 -23.73
CA VAL A 325 -3.15 -7.98 -23.45
C VAL A 325 -4.44 -8.64 -23.94
N ILE A 326 -4.45 -9.16 -25.17
CA ILE A 326 -5.66 -9.70 -25.80
C ILE A 326 -6.10 -11.00 -25.11
N ILE A 327 -5.18 -11.92 -24.79
CA ILE A 327 -5.54 -13.21 -24.16
C ILE A 327 -6.23 -13.01 -22.80
N PRO A 328 -5.65 -12.29 -21.81
CA PRO A 328 -6.31 -12.09 -20.52
C PRO A 328 -7.61 -11.30 -20.65
N TRP A 329 -7.71 -10.39 -21.62
CA TRP A 329 -8.96 -9.67 -21.90
C TRP A 329 -10.07 -10.60 -22.39
N VAL A 330 -9.79 -11.44 -23.40
CA VAL A 330 -10.75 -12.44 -23.92
C VAL A 330 -11.13 -13.43 -22.83
N LEU A 331 -10.15 -13.95 -22.08
CA LEU A 331 -10.41 -14.85 -20.95
C LEU A 331 -11.28 -14.17 -19.89
N GLY A 332 -11.00 -12.90 -19.59
CA GLY A 332 -11.81 -12.13 -18.65
C GLY A 332 -13.27 -11.99 -19.11
N ILE A 333 -13.50 -11.76 -20.40
CA ILE A 333 -14.87 -11.71 -20.96
C ILE A 333 -15.56 -13.06 -20.79
N ILE A 334 -14.90 -14.14 -21.20
CA ILE A 334 -15.45 -15.51 -21.09
C ILE A 334 -15.82 -15.82 -19.64
N PHE A 335 -14.91 -15.54 -18.70
CA PHE A 335 -15.16 -15.75 -17.27
C PHE A 335 -16.27 -14.86 -16.74
N SER A 336 -16.36 -13.59 -17.17
CA SER A 336 -17.43 -12.69 -16.75
C SER A 336 -18.81 -13.23 -17.12
N VAL A 337 -18.95 -13.87 -18.30
CA VAL A 337 -20.20 -14.49 -18.75
C VAL A 337 -20.51 -15.77 -17.97
N ILE A 338 -19.50 -16.56 -17.58
CA ILE A 338 -19.70 -17.81 -16.81
C ILE A 338 -20.18 -17.52 -15.37
N ILE A 339 -19.70 -16.43 -14.77
CA ILE A 339 -20.05 -16.02 -13.40
C ILE A 339 -21.42 -15.34 -13.36
N HIS A 340 -21.91 -14.84 -14.50
CA HIS A 340 -23.18 -14.15 -14.63
C HIS A 340 -24.38 -15.09 -14.72
#